data_AF-A0A2E1NSY1-F1
#
_entry.id   AF-A0A2E1NSY1-F1
#
_cell.length_a   1.000
_cell.length_b   1.000
_cell.length_c   1.000
_cell.angle_alpha   90.00
_cell.angle_beta   90.00
_cell.angle_gamma   90.00
#
_symmetry.space_group_name_H-M   'P 1'
#
loop_
_entity.id
_entity.type
_entity.pdbx_description
1 polymer ?
#
loop_
_entity_poly.entity_id
_entity_poly.type
_entity_poly.pdbx_seq_one_letter_code
_entity_poly.pdbx_strand_id
1 'polypeptide(L)' 'MARYFTLLLFIGLAFWGCENNDNCIDELKISDDYNCDLEYAPVCGCDGKTYSNDCFAENAGVTEWIEGECD' A
#
# COMPACT_ATOMS: atom_id res chain seq x y z
N MET A 1 36.14 29.48 -1.98
CA MET A 1 35.58 28.34 -1.23
C MET A 1 34.06 28.48 -1.09
N ALA A 2 33.33 28.56 -2.20
CA ALA A 2 31.87 28.74 -2.24
C ALA A 2 31.25 27.98 -3.42
N ARG A 3 31.88 26.88 -3.85
CA ARG A 3 31.44 26.06 -5.00
C ARG A 3 30.64 24.82 -4.58
N TYR A 4 30.61 24.51 -3.28
CA TYR A 4 29.87 23.37 -2.73
C TYR A 4 28.49 23.74 -2.19
N PHE A 5 28.21 25.04 -1.99
CA PHE A 5 26.94 25.49 -1.39
C PHE A 5 25.76 25.47 -2.39
N THR A 6 26.02 25.72 -3.68
CA THR A 6 25.00 25.64 -4.75
C THR A 6 24.72 24.19 -5.20
N LEU A 7 25.66 23.26 -5.01
CA LEU A 7 25.44 21.83 -5.27
C LEU A 7 24.53 21.18 -4.21
N LEU A 8 24.53 21.70 -2.97
CA LEU A 8 23.63 21.24 -1.91
C LEU A 8 22.17 21.66 -2.12
N LEU A 9 21.92 22.72 -2.88
CA LEU A 9 20.55 23.15 -3.26
C LEU A 9 19.94 22.29 -4.37
N PHE A 10 20.74 21.65 -5.21
CA PHE A 10 20.25 20.70 -6.21
C PHE A 10 20.14 19.26 -5.67
N ILE A 11 20.95 18.88 -4.68
CA ILE A 11 20.84 17.57 -4.01
C ILE A 11 19.61 17.53 -3.10
N GLY A 12 19.14 18.67 -2.58
CA GLY A 12 17.86 18.76 -1.85
C GLY A 12 16.62 18.44 -2.71
N LEU A 13 16.73 18.50 -4.04
CA LEU A 13 15.67 18.10 -4.97
C LEU A 13 15.72 16.61 -5.34
N ALA A 14 16.80 15.90 -4.97
CA ALA A 14 16.87 14.44 -5.08
C ALA A 14 16.60 13.73 -3.73
N PHE A 15 16.31 14.50 -2.69
CA PHE A 15 16.10 14.04 -1.31
C PHE A 15 14.77 14.52 -0.72
N TRP A 16 13.72 14.73 -1.51
CA TRP A 16 12.35 14.75 -0.98
C TRP A 16 11.38 14.34 -2.08
N GLY A 17 11.06 13.05 -2.08
CA GLY A 17 10.06 12.47 -2.97
C GLY A 17 10.27 10.97 -3.15
N CYS A 18 10.24 10.19 -2.07
CA CYS A 18 9.49 8.94 -2.17
C CYS A 18 8.07 9.39 -1.87
N GLU A 19 7.29 9.66 -2.90
CA GLU A 19 5.84 9.68 -2.76
C GLU A 19 5.48 8.21 -2.53
N ASN A 20 5.63 7.77 -1.28
CA ASN A 20 4.89 6.60 -0.85
C ASN A 20 3.45 7.05 -1.03
N ASN A 21 2.75 6.38 -1.93
CA ASN A 21 1.32 6.51 -1.98
C ASN A 21 0.85 6.13 -0.56
N ASP A 22 0.49 7.11 0.27
CA ASP A 22 0.10 6.93 1.68
C ASP A 22 -1.20 6.12 1.81
N ASN A 23 -1.66 5.57 0.69
CA ASN A 23 -2.80 4.73 0.55
C ASN A 23 -2.27 3.30 0.65
N CYS A 24 -2.82 2.54 1.58
CA CYS A 24 -2.59 1.12 1.77
C CYS A 24 -3.17 0.24 0.64
N ILE A 25 -3.37 0.80 -0.55
CA ILE A 25 -3.84 0.13 -1.76
C ILE A 25 -2.71 0.16 -2.80
N ASP A 26 -2.16 -1.00 -3.10
CA ASP A 26 -1.22 -1.24 -4.19
C ASP A 26 -1.98 -1.66 -5.45
N GLU A 27 -2.20 -0.70 -6.35
CA GLU A 27 -2.88 -0.92 -7.63
C GLU A 27 -2.18 -1.95 -8.53
N LEU A 28 -0.87 -2.17 -8.36
CA LEU A 28 -0.12 -3.14 -9.14
C LEU A 28 -0.41 -4.59 -8.72
N LYS A 29 -0.98 -4.79 -7.52
CA LYS A 29 -1.39 -6.11 -7.01
C LYS A 29 -2.81 -6.50 -7.42
N ILE A 30 -3.59 -5.58 -7.98
CA ILE A 30 -4.96 -5.87 -8.40
C ILE A 30 -4.91 -6.76 -9.65
N SER A 31 -5.30 -8.03 -9.48
CA SER A 31 -5.29 -9.04 -10.54
C SER A 31 -6.62 -9.79 -10.61
N ASP A 32 -7.05 -10.14 -11.82
CA ASP A 32 -8.17 -11.04 -12.07
C ASP A 32 -7.76 -12.53 -12.03
N ASP A 33 -6.45 -12.80 -12.03
CA ASP A 33 -5.88 -14.14 -11.90
C ASP A 33 -5.41 -14.37 -10.46
N TYR A 34 -6.34 -14.79 -9.61
CA TYR A 34 -6.06 -15.17 -8.24
C TYR A 34 -6.75 -16.49 -7.88
N ASN A 35 -6.09 -17.28 -7.05
CA ASN A 35 -6.64 -18.51 -6.48
C ASN A 35 -6.70 -18.35 -4.97
N CYS A 36 -7.80 -17.78 -4.48
CA CYS A 36 -8.10 -17.73 -3.05
C CYS A 36 -8.97 -18.92 -2.65
N ASP A 37 -8.68 -19.49 -1.48
CA ASP A 37 -9.58 -20.44 -0.85
C ASP A 37 -10.89 -19.75 -0.46
N LEU A 38 -11.98 -20.51 -0.46
CA LEU A 38 -13.31 -20.02 -0.10
C LEU A 38 -13.57 -20.10 1.42
N GLU A 39 -12.50 -20.27 2.22
CA GLU A 39 -12.60 -20.20 3.67
C GLU A 39 -12.97 -18.78 4.10
N TYR A 40 -13.94 -18.68 5.00
CA TYR A 40 -14.39 -17.41 5.54
C TYR A 40 -13.64 -17.13 6.85
N ALA A 41 -12.69 -16.20 6.77
CA ALA A 41 -11.85 -15.73 7.85
C ALA A 41 -11.69 -14.20 7.69
N PRO A 42 -12.73 -13.41 8.03
CA PRO A 42 -12.85 -12.04 7.55
C PRO A 42 -11.72 -11.15 8.04
N VAL A 43 -11.38 -10.16 7.22
CA VAL A 43 -10.41 -9.12 7.55
C VAL A 43 -10.96 -7.74 7.18
N CYS A 44 -10.64 -6.73 7.98
CA CYS A 44 -10.97 -5.35 7.71
C CYS A 44 -9.75 -4.67 7.10
N GLY A 45 -9.86 -4.33 5.82
CA GLY A 45 -8.83 -3.59 5.11
C GLY A 45 -8.69 -2.18 5.66
N CYS A 46 -7.50 -1.63 5.53
CA CYS A 46 -7.18 -0.23 5.78
C CYS A 46 -8.02 0.78 4.95
N ASP A 47 -8.69 0.32 3.88
CA ASP A 47 -9.65 1.08 3.09
C ASP A 47 -11.07 1.07 3.69
N GLY A 48 -11.24 0.44 4.84
CA GLY A 48 -12.51 0.33 5.57
C GLY A 48 -13.47 -0.69 4.97
N LYS A 49 -13.01 -1.59 4.10
CA LYS A 49 -13.83 -2.68 3.56
C LYS A 49 -13.53 -4.00 4.26
N THR A 50 -14.58 -4.78 4.48
CA THR A 50 -14.46 -6.17 4.93
C THR A 50 -14.24 -7.09 3.73
N TYR A 51 -13.24 -7.96 3.83
CA TYR A 51 -12.92 -9.00 2.87
C TYR A 51 -13.17 -10.37 3.49
N SER A 52 -13.60 -11.35 2.68
CA SER A 52 -13.92 -12.70 3.16
C SER A 52 -12.73 -13.41 3.79
N ASN A 53 -11.52 -13.12 3.33
CA ASN A 53 -10.24 -13.51 3.92
C ASN A 53 -9.11 -12.57 3.45
N ASP A 54 -7.92 -12.78 4.01
CA ASP A 54 -6.69 -12.07 3.71
C ASP A 54 -6.30 -12.15 2.22
N CYS A 55 -6.48 -13.31 1.58
CA CYS A 55 -6.20 -13.47 0.16
C CYS A 55 -7.08 -12.55 -0.71
N PHE A 56 -8.38 -12.43 -0.40
CA PHE A 56 -9.26 -11.50 -1.11
C PHE A 56 -8.88 -10.02 -0.85
N ALA A 57 -8.38 -9.69 0.34
CA ALA A 57 -7.88 -8.36 0.64
C ALA A 57 -6.62 -8.04 -0.18
N GLU A 58 -5.63 -8.94 -0.18
CA GLU A 58 -4.40 -8.76 -0.97
C GLU A 58 -4.69 -8.65 -2.46
N ASN A 59 -5.62 -9.46 -3.00
CA ASN A 59 -6.00 -9.38 -4.40
C ASN A 59 -6.72 -8.06 -4.76
N ALA A 60 -7.38 -7.44 -3.80
CA ALA A 60 -7.94 -6.11 -3.97
C ALA A 60 -6.89 -4.98 -3.87
N GLY A 61 -5.61 -5.34 -3.75
CA GLY A 61 -4.49 -4.43 -3.60
C GLY A 61 -4.32 -3.93 -2.17
N VAL A 62 -5.11 -4.40 -1.21
CA VAL A 62 -4.95 -3.98 0.19
C VAL A 62 -3.61 -4.49 0.69
N THR A 63 -2.83 -3.63 1.34
CA THR A 63 -1.51 -3.99 1.89
C THR A 63 -1.52 -4.10 3.41
N GLU A 64 -2.56 -3.59 4.06
CA GLU A 64 -2.72 -3.60 5.51
C GLU A 64 -4.17 -3.92 5.89
N TRP A 65 -4.36 -4.86 6.82
CA TRP A 65 -5.67 -5.25 7.34
C TRP A 65 -5.57 -5.74 8.79
N ILE A 66 -6.71 -5.74 9.49
CA ILE A 66 -6.87 -6.35 10.81
C ILE A 66 -7.79 -7.56 10.72
N GLU A 67 -7.59 -8.54 11.61
CA GLU A 67 -8.49 -9.70 11.72
C GLU A 67 -9.89 -9.28 12.18
N GLY A 68 -10.92 -9.85 11.57
CA GLY A 68 -12.33 -9.54 11.83
C GLY A 68 -12.95 -8.65 10.75
N GLU A 69 -14.28 -8.49 10.82
CA GLU A 69 -14.98 -7.53 9.97
C GLU A 69 -14.73 -6.08 10.44
N CYS A 70 -15.02 -5.10 9.58
CA CYS A 70 -15.03 -3.70 9.98
C CYS A 70 -16.22 -3.39 10.88
N ASP A 71 -16.07 -2.41 11.78
CA ASP A 71 -17.10 -1.94 12.72
C ASP A 71 -18.29 -1.21 12.04
#